data_AF-A0A415M9A0-F1
#
_entry.id   AF-A0A415M9A0-F1
#
_cell.length_a   1.000
_cell.length_b   1.000
_cell.length_c   1.000
_cell.angle_alpha   90.00
_cell.angle_beta   90.00
_cell.angle_gamma   90.00
#
_symmetry.space_group_name_H-M   'P 1'
#
loop_
_entity.id
_entity.type
_entity.pdbx_description
1 polymer ?
#
loop_
_entity_poly.entity_id
_entity_poly.type
_entity_poly.pdbx_seq_one_letter_code
_entity_poly.pdbx_strand_id
1 'polypeptide(L)'
;MNRIGKKIAWVSLSGMMIFSLPSCGKKDNAADETLIDPDYIIQEYETTTTDEGYTIINGFYRIKSNNGDKDTILYIPYIENKQQGVSYLEELHIKSSTERRIDLEAGNIPDGALYNKQTSSAYGAPYVEASIVPDFALPYYNSNDTIPNWYLSDSAGYAFTYRVEKTGDVKSTSDTMVSLDIGAISVAMYEDFYDDIPKMNISVYGVPKTLFKKKFGKTFGSKEFLKYKDTLKKNDYKDCDLLCSKDITATGVYYVDYAELNKKGDYINYIMEYKFSDAGEKVYLKACAAGGYKINNEKVYSEWKKEHAEQMINN
;
A
#
# COMPACT_ATOMS: atom_id res chain seq x y z
N MET A 1 -30.95 8.27 6.98
CA MET A 1 -30.90 7.63 8.31
C MET A 1 -31.12 6.14 8.13
N ASN A 2 -30.05 5.35 8.22
CA ASN A 2 -30.04 3.97 8.71
C ASN A 2 -28.56 3.59 8.86
N ARG A 3 -28.03 3.80 10.07
CA ARG A 3 -26.74 3.27 10.51
C ARG A 3 -26.95 1.79 10.83
N ILE A 4 -26.34 0.89 10.07
CA ILE A 4 -26.15 -0.49 10.49
C ILE A 4 -24.71 -0.59 10.98
N GLY A 5 -24.49 -0.18 12.23
CA GLY A 5 -23.35 -0.61 13.01
C GLY A 5 -23.84 -1.70 13.94
N LYS A 6 -23.61 -2.97 13.60
CA LYS A 6 -23.75 -4.07 14.57
C LYS A 6 -22.39 -4.23 15.25
N LYS A 7 -22.26 -3.65 16.44
CA LYS A 7 -21.23 -4.02 17.41
C LYS A 7 -21.47 -5.47 17.81
N ILE A 8 -20.53 -6.37 17.51
CA ILE A 8 -20.52 -7.72 18.08
C ILE A 8 -19.76 -7.65 19.40
N ALA A 9 -20.43 -8.02 20.49
CA ALA A 9 -19.87 -8.06 21.82
C ALA A 9 -18.85 -9.21 21.92
N TRP A 10 -17.59 -8.87 22.21
CA TRP A 10 -16.57 -9.84 22.59
C TRP A 10 -16.83 -10.33 24.02
N VAL A 11 -17.03 -11.63 24.17
CA VAL A 11 -16.99 -12.31 25.47
C VAL A 11 -15.55 -12.74 25.71
N SER A 12 -14.83 -12.01 26.56
CA SER A 12 -13.50 -12.42 27.02
C SER A 12 -13.65 -13.57 28.02
N LEU A 13 -13.24 -14.79 27.67
CA LEU A 13 -13.02 -15.86 28.65
C LEU A 13 -11.54 -15.88 29.06
N SER A 14 -11.25 -15.26 30.19
CA SER A 14 -9.98 -15.40 30.91
C SER A 14 -9.90 -16.77 31.58
N GLY A 15 -9.18 -17.71 30.98
CA GLY A 15 -8.83 -19.00 31.59
C GLY A 15 -7.53 -18.90 32.39
N MET A 16 -7.61 -18.95 33.72
CA MET A 16 -6.47 -19.06 34.63
C MET A 16 -5.68 -20.36 34.38
N MET A 17 -4.43 -20.25 33.95
CA MET A 17 -3.46 -21.36 34.01
C MET A 17 -2.93 -21.50 35.45
N ILE A 18 -3.35 -22.55 36.15
CA ILE A 18 -2.78 -22.93 37.45
C ILE A 18 -1.53 -23.76 37.17
N PHE A 19 -0.34 -23.20 37.39
CA PHE A 19 0.90 -23.97 37.42
C PHE A 19 1.09 -24.63 38.79
N SER A 20 0.88 -25.94 38.86
CA SER A 20 1.37 -26.76 39.96
C SER A 20 2.62 -27.52 39.52
N LEU A 21 3.78 -27.13 40.04
CA LEU A 21 5.00 -27.95 39.99
C LEU A 21 4.97 -28.97 41.13
N PRO A 22 5.46 -30.21 40.87
CA PRO A 22 6.49 -30.74 41.76
C PRO A 22 7.63 -31.48 41.04
N SER A 23 8.84 -31.11 41.45
CA SER A 23 10.06 -31.89 41.74
C SER A 23 10.23 -33.34 41.24
N CYS A 24 11.34 -33.55 40.52
CA CYS A 24 12.27 -34.70 40.46
C CYS A 24 11.81 -36.14 40.76
N GLY A 25 12.01 -37.02 39.76
CA GLY A 25 12.26 -38.44 39.97
C GLY A 25 12.30 -39.24 38.66
N LYS A 26 13.49 -39.71 38.24
CA LYS A 26 13.67 -40.67 37.13
C LYS A 26 12.95 -41.99 37.42
N LYS A 27 12.13 -42.46 36.48
CA LYS A 27 12.09 -43.88 36.05
C LYS A 27 11.32 -44.01 34.73
N ASP A 28 11.95 -44.69 33.80
CA ASP A 28 11.45 -44.99 32.46
C ASP A 28 10.10 -45.73 32.54
N ASN A 29 9.10 -45.20 31.84
CA ASN A 29 7.99 -45.95 31.27
C ASN A 29 7.50 -45.13 30.07
N ALA A 30 7.45 -45.78 28.91
CA ALA A 30 6.92 -45.22 27.68
C ALA A 30 5.47 -44.77 27.93
N ALA A 31 5.28 -43.47 28.12
CA ALA A 31 4.00 -42.83 27.95
C ALA A 31 3.92 -42.48 26.46
N ASP A 32 3.05 -43.18 25.76
CA ASP A 32 2.56 -42.77 24.45
C ASP A 32 1.92 -41.39 24.64
N GLU A 33 2.67 -40.32 24.36
CA GLU A 33 2.13 -38.97 24.30
C GLU A 33 1.12 -38.96 23.16
N THR A 34 -0.13 -39.23 23.49
CA THR A 34 -1.25 -38.95 22.60
C THR A 34 -1.25 -37.44 22.43
N LEU A 35 -0.72 -36.98 21.30
CA LEU A 35 -0.93 -35.64 20.78
C LEU A 35 -2.43 -35.43 20.72
N ILE A 36 -2.98 -34.75 21.73
CA ILE A 36 -4.34 -34.26 21.70
C ILE A 36 -4.31 -33.16 20.64
N ASP A 37 -4.84 -33.48 19.46
CA ASP A 37 -5.11 -32.49 18.42
C ASP A 37 -5.95 -31.40 19.09
N PRO A 38 -5.54 -30.12 19.04
CA PRO A 38 -6.33 -29.07 19.67
C PRO A 38 -7.74 -29.08 19.06
N ASP A 39 -8.75 -29.29 19.91
CA ASP A 39 -10.16 -29.18 19.53
C ASP A 39 -10.43 -27.72 19.10
N TYR A 40 -10.27 -27.44 17.81
CA TYR A 40 -10.75 -26.21 17.21
C TYR A 40 -12.28 -26.31 17.18
N ILE A 41 -12.95 -25.53 18.04
CA ILE A 41 -14.38 -25.27 17.87
C ILE A 41 -14.56 -24.61 16.50
N ILE A 42 -15.15 -25.33 15.55
CA ILE A 42 -15.49 -24.79 14.23
C ILE A 42 -16.62 -23.78 14.46
N GLN A 43 -16.26 -22.51 14.60
CA GLN A 43 -17.21 -21.43 14.52
C GLN A 43 -17.74 -21.39 13.08
N GLU A 44 -19.05 -21.58 12.89
CA GLU A 44 -19.67 -21.45 11.58
C GLU A 44 -19.67 -19.96 11.19
N TYR A 45 -18.93 -19.64 10.13
CA TYR A 45 -18.86 -18.28 9.59
C TYR A 45 -19.88 -18.06 8.49
N GLU A 46 -20.44 -16.86 8.42
CA GLU A 46 -21.31 -16.46 7.33
C GLU A 46 -20.60 -16.66 5.99
N THR A 47 -21.22 -17.44 5.11
CA THR A 47 -20.69 -17.75 3.78
C THR A 47 -21.70 -17.29 2.74
N THR A 48 -21.24 -16.49 1.79
CA THR A 48 -22.04 -16.05 0.63
C THR A 48 -21.25 -16.26 -0.66
N THR A 49 -21.96 -16.28 -1.78
CA THR A 49 -21.34 -16.36 -3.11
C THR A 49 -21.80 -15.14 -3.91
N THR A 50 -20.84 -14.44 -4.50
CA THR A 50 -21.14 -13.31 -5.40
C THR A 50 -21.72 -13.80 -6.73
N ASP A 51 -22.38 -12.91 -7.48
CA ASP A 51 -22.89 -13.21 -8.83
C ASP A 51 -21.78 -13.69 -9.80
N GLU A 52 -20.54 -13.28 -9.53
CA GLU A 52 -19.34 -13.64 -10.29
C GLU A 52 -18.73 -15.00 -9.85
N GLY A 53 -19.35 -15.68 -8.87
CA GLY A 53 -18.97 -17.02 -8.42
C GLY A 53 -17.89 -17.06 -7.32
N TYR A 54 -17.46 -15.92 -6.80
CA TYR A 54 -16.50 -15.87 -5.69
C TYR A 54 -17.17 -16.17 -4.35
N THR A 55 -16.52 -17.03 -3.55
CA THR A 55 -16.93 -17.33 -2.17
C THR A 55 -16.42 -16.24 -1.21
N ILE A 56 -17.32 -15.71 -0.40
CA ILE A 56 -17.03 -14.81 0.72
C ILE A 56 -17.26 -15.59 2.00
N ILE A 57 -16.26 -15.60 2.89
CA ILE A 57 -16.32 -16.23 4.21
C ILE A 57 -15.97 -15.16 5.24
N ASN A 58 -16.89 -14.90 6.18
CA ASN A 58 -16.71 -13.90 7.22
C ASN A 58 -16.32 -12.49 6.71
N GLY A 59 -16.82 -12.09 5.54
CA GLY A 59 -16.47 -10.82 4.91
C GLY A 59 -15.15 -10.82 4.13
N PHE A 60 -14.55 -11.98 3.84
CA PHE A 60 -13.34 -12.09 3.02
C PHE A 60 -13.55 -12.95 1.80
N TYR A 61 -13.07 -12.48 0.65
CA TYR A 61 -12.93 -13.30 -0.54
C TYR A 61 -11.89 -14.39 -0.34
N ARG A 62 -12.27 -15.64 -0.63
CA ARG A 62 -11.32 -16.74 -0.78
C ARG A 62 -10.84 -16.82 -2.23
N ILE A 63 -9.65 -16.29 -2.49
CA ILE A 63 -9.07 -16.19 -3.83
C ILE A 63 -7.97 -17.23 -4.00
N LYS A 64 -7.99 -17.90 -5.15
CA LYS A 64 -6.93 -18.82 -5.59
C LYS A 64 -6.00 -18.07 -6.54
N SER A 65 -4.83 -17.66 -6.06
CA SER A 65 -3.80 -16.99 -6.88
C SER A 65 -2.80 -18.02 -7.40
N ASN A 66 -2.57 -18.04 -8.71
CA ASN A 66 -1.54 -18.87 -9.32
C ASN A 66 -0.24 -18.06 -9.40
N ASN A 67 0.73 -18.37 -8.53
CA ASN A 67 2.05 -17.73 -8.51
C ASN A 67 3.15 -18.65 -9.05
N GLY A 68 2.83 -19.63 -9.91
CA GLY A 68 3.77 -20.63 -10.43
C GLY A 68 3.37 -22.05 -10.02
N ASP A 69 4.30 -22.84 -9.47
CA ASP A 69 4.14 -24.29 -9.25
C ASP A 69 3.12 -24.66 -8.15
N LYS A 70 2.67 -23.70 -7.34
CA LYS A 70 1.67 -23.92 -6.28
C LYS A 70 0.62 -22.83 -6.27
N ASP A 71 -0.61 -23.25 -6.00
CA ASP A 71 -1.72 -22.35 -5.71
C ASP A 71 -1.52 -21.70 -4.34
N THR A 72 -1.60 -20.37 -4.30
CA THR A 72 -1.63 -19.60 -3.05
C THR A 72 -3.08 -19.22 -2.78
N ILE A 73 -3.61 -19.65 -1.64
CA ILE A 73 -4.94 -19.24 -1.19
C ILE A 73 -4.79 -17.93 -0.42
N LEU A 74 -5.55 -16.91 -0.85
CA LEU A 74 -5.61 -15.59 -0.25
C LEU A 74 -7.00 -15.37 0.34
N TYR A 75 -7.06 -14.80 1.54
CA TYR A 75 -8.28 -14.27 2.12
C TYR A 75 -8.17 -12.75 2.10
N ILE A 76 -8.93 -12.09 1.23
CA ILE A 76 -8.86 -10.63 1.03
C ILE A 76 -10.17 -9.99 1.47
N PRO A 77 -10.15 -8.89 2.26
CA PRO A 77 -11.37 -8.22 2.68
C PRO A 77 -12.29 -7.90 1.50
N TYR A 78 -13.58 -8.21 1.64
CA TYR A 78 -14.59 -7.84 0.67
C TYR A 78 -15.15 -6.45 0.99
N ILE A 79 -14.98 -5.52 0.05
CA ILE A 79 -15.56 -4.17 0.14
C ILE A 79 -16.74 -4.07 -0.80
N GLU A 80 -17.95 -4.00 -0.24
CA GLU A 80 -19.19 -3.82 -1.01
C GLU A 80 -19.29 -2.38 -1.55
N ASN A 81 -19.14 -1.38 -0.68
CA ASN A 81 -19.26 0.03 -1.03
C ASN A 81 -17.89 0.66 -1.27
N LYS A 82 -17.34 0.43 -2.46
CA LYS A 82 -16.02 0.94 -2.84
C LYS A 82 -16.02 2.45 -3.03
N GLN A 83 -15.01 3.11 -2.46
CA GLN A 83 -14.80 4.53 -2.69
C GLN A 83 -14.29 4.75 -4.12
N GLN A 84 -14.87 5.73 -4.81
CA GLN A 84 -14.42 6.12 -6.14
C GLN A 84 -12.95 6.52 -6.12
N GLY A 85 -12.19 6.04 -7.10
CA GLY A 85 -10.79 6.40 -7.25
C GLY A 85 -9.81 5.63 -6.35
N VAL A 86 -10.31 4.77 -5.46
CA VAL A 86 -9.50 3.88 -4.63
C VAL A 86 -9.35 2.52 -5.31
N SER A 87 -8.12 2.00 -5.25
CA SER A 87 -7.74 0.67 -5.71
C SER A 87 -7.62 -0.26 -4.51
N TYR A 88 -8.46 -1.29 -4.48
CA TYR A 88 -8.43 -2.32 -3.44
C TYR A 88 -7.67 -3.58 -3.92
N LEU A 89 -7.23 -4.42 -2.98
CA LEU A 89 -6.44 -5.64 -3.19
C LEU A 89 -7.20 -6.67 -4.02
N GLU A 90 -8.47 -6.94 -3.70
CA GLU A 90 -9.25 -8.00 -4.32
C GLU A 90 -9.40 -7.80 -5.83
N GLU A 91 -9.38 -6.55 -6.27
CA GLU A 91 -9.59 -6.22 -7.67
C GLU A 91 -8.38 -6.54 -8.56
N LEU A 92 -7.18 -6.74 -8.00
CA LEU A 92 -6.03 -7.25 -8.76
C LEU A 92 -6.21 -8.69 -9.20
N HIS A 93 -7.01 -9.44 -8.44
CA HIS A 93 -7.19 -10.87 -8.67
C HIS A 93 -8.48 -11.16 -9.45
N ILE A 94 -9.35 -10.16 -9.63
CA ILE A 94 -10.68 -10.31 -10.24
C ILE A 94 -10.76 -9.66 -11.62
N LYS A 95 -10.07 -8.53 -11.87
CA LYS A 95 -10.14 -7.79 -13.16
C LYS A 95 -8.79 -7.66 -13.86
N SER A 96 -8.82 -7.42 -15.18
CA SER A 96 -7.62 -7.14 -15.97
C SER A 96 -6.91 -5.89 -15.42
N SER A 97 -5.59 -5.98 -15.21
CA SER A 97 -4.81 -4.90 -14.56
C SER A 97 -4.70 -3.63 -15.39
N THR A 98 -4.95 -3.70 -16.71
CA THR A 98 -4.76 -2.58 -17.65
C THR A 98 -5.98 -1.66 -17.74
N GLU A 99 -7.18 -2.21 -17.94
CA GLU A 99 -8.42 -1.41 -18.02
C GLU A 99 -8.68 -0.68 -16.71
N ARG A 100 -8.48 -1.40 -15.60
CA ARG A 100 -8.59 -0.88 -14.24
C ARG A 100 -7.69 0.33 -13.97
N ARG A 101 -6.45 0.30 -14.47
CA ARG A 101 -5.52 1.42 -14.30
C ARG A 101 -6.03 2.67 -15.00
N ILE A 102 -6.62 2.52 -16.19
CA ILE A 102 -7.18 3.65 -16.94
C ILE A 102 -8.37 4.24 -16.19
N ASP A 103 -9.28 3.40 -15.68
CA ASP A 103 -10.45 3.86 -14.92
C ASP A 103 -10.03 4.58 -13.63
N LEU A 104 -9.04 4.04 -12.91
CA LEU A 104 -8.49 4.63 -11.70
C LEU A 104 -7.88 6.01 -11.98
N GLU A 105 -7.04 6.11 -13.01
CA GLU A 105 -6.37 7.36 -13.38
C GLU A 105 -7.34 8.40 -13.96
N ALA A 106 -8.40 7.97 -14.65
CA ALA A 106 -9.42 8.88 -15.16
C ALA A 106 -10.35 9.40 -14.05
N GLY A 107 -10.67 8.57 -13.07
CA GLY A 107 -11.56 8.92 -11.95
C GLY A 107 -10.94 9.87 -10.92
N ASN A 108 -9.62 10.06 -10.97
CA ASN A 108 -8.87 10.80 -9.95
C ASN A 108 -8.35 12.16 -10.42
N ILE A 109 -8.77 12.64 -11.59
CA ILE A 109 -8.33 13.93 -12.15
C ILE A 109 -8.90 15.08 -11.30
N PRO A 110 -8.05 15.94 -10.70
CA PRO A 110 -8.51 17.16 -10.05
C PRO A 110 -9.19 18.11 -11.01
N ASP A 111 -10.19 18.87 -10.55
CA ASP A 111 -10.76 19.92 -11.39
C ASP A 111 -9.69 20.96 -11.73
N GLY A 112 -9.69 21.45 -12.98
CA GLY A 112 -8.64 22.33 -13.48
C GLY A 112 -7.30 21.63 -13.79
N ALA A 113 -7.29 20.29 -13.80
CA ALA A 113 -6.19 19.48 -14.30
C ALA A 113 -6.64 18.59 -15.48
N LEU A 114 -5.65 18.03 -16.18
CA LEU A 114 -5.87 17.09 -17.29
C LEU A 114 -5.07 15.81 -17.08
N TYR A 115 -5.69 14.70 -17.48
CA TYR A 115 -5.00 13.44 -17.70
C TYR A 115 -3.99 13.57 -18.83
N ASN A 116 -2.74 13.20 -18.55
CA ASN A 116 -1.73 13.00 -19.57
C ASN A 116 -1.23 11.55 -19.48
N LYS A 117 -1.54 10.76 -20.51
CA LYS A 117 -1.20 9.34 -20.56
C LYS A 117 0.30 9.09 -20.39
N GLN A 118 1.13 9.99 -20.91
CA GLN A 118 2.57 9.90 -20.81
C GLN A 118 3.06 10.19 -19.38
N THR A 119 2.54 11.24 -18.70
CA THR A 119 2.87 11.52 -17.29
C THR A 119 2.38 10.41 -16.37
N SER A 120 1.15 9.97 -16.57
CA SER A 120 0.49 9.00 -15.71
C SER A 120 1.15 7.61 -15.81
N SER A 121 1.55 7.21 -17.03
CA SER A 121 2.33 5.99 -17.24
C SER A 121 3.69 6.01 -16.52
N ALA A 122 4.28 7.21 -16.33
CA ALA A 122 5.57 7.43 -15.70
C ALA A 122 5.50 7.75 -14.20
N TYR A 123 4.31 7.99 -13.64
CA TYR A 123 4.12 8.20 -12.21
C TYR A 123 4.24 6.87 -11.48
N GLY A 124 5.39 6.66 -10.84
CA GLY A 124 5.70 5.40 -10.16
C GLY A 124 5.67 5.56 -8.65
N ALA A 125 4.53 5.90 -8.04
CA ALA A 125 4.41 5.93 -6.58
C ALA A 125 4.79 4.57 -5.96
N PRO A 126 5.31 4.55 -4.71
CA PRO A 126 5.56 3.32 -3.99
C PRO A 126 4.31 2.45 -4.03
N TYR A 127 4.49 1.23 -4.51
CA TYR A 127 3.47 0.20 -4.43
C TYR A 127 3.71 -0.58 -3.14
N VAL A 128 2.71 -0.59 -2.27
CA VAL A 128 2.75 -1.34 -1.02
C VAL A 128 1.51 -2.18 -0.93
N GLU A 129 1.72 -3.45 -0.68
CA GLU A 129 0.66 -4.40 -0.38
C GLU A 129 1.03 -5.19 0.86
N ALA A 130 0.07 -5.30 1.76
CA ALA A 130 0.12 -6.24 2.85
C ALA A 130 -1.17 -7.05 2.83
N SER A 131 -1.01 -8.34 3.11
CA SER A 131 -2.11 -9.28 3.30
C SER A 131 -1.61 -10.31 4.29
N ILE A 132 -2.39 -10.50 5.35
CA ILE A 132 -2.10 -11.50 6.37
C ILE A 132 -3.29 -12.44 6.45
N VAL A 133 -3.04 -13.71 6.76
CA VAL A 133 -4.11 -14.69 6.94
C VAL A 133 -4.84 -14.40 8.26
N PRO A 134 -6.15 -14.16 8.23
CA PRO A 134 -6.91 -13.92 9.45
C PRO A 134 -7.09 -15.25 10.20
N ASP A 135 -7.12 -15.22 11.53
CA ASP A 135 -7.13 -16.45 12.36
C ASP A 135 -8.27 -17.42 11.96
N PHE A 136 -9.44 -16.88 11.63
CA PHE A 136 -10.58 -17.69 11.21
C PHE A 136 -10.32 -18.48 9.92
N ALA A 137 -9.41 -18.01 9.07
CA ALA A 137 -9.11 -18.63 7.79
C ALA A 137 -8.11 -19.79 7.92
N LEU A 138 -7.32 -19.85 8.99
CA LEU A 138 -6.30 -20.90 9.21
C LEU A 138 -6.86 -22.33 9.07
N PRO A 139 -8.05 -22.68 9.63
CA PRO A 139 -8.63 -24.01 9.46
C PRO A 139 -9.04 -24.36 8.02
N TYR A 140 -9.15 -23.37 7.14
CA TYR A 140 -9.55 -23.56 5.74
C TYR A 140 -8.35 -23.72 4.79
N TYR A 141 -7.11 -23.70 5.30
CA TYR A 141 -5.92 -24.04 4.54
C TYR A 141 -5.66 -25.55 4.60
N ASN A 142 -5.36 -26.15 3.45
CA ASN A 142 -4.88 -27.52 3.38
C ASN A 142 -3.38 -27.57 3.74
N SER A 143 -2.89 -28.74 4.15
CA SER A 143 -1.47 -28.96 4.44
C SER A 143 -0.51 -28.67 3.27
N ASN A 144 -1.03 -28.66 2.05
CA ASN A 144 -0.27 -28.36 0.82
C ASN A 144 -0.39 -26.90 0.36
N ASP A 145 -1.28 -26.10 0.97
CA ASP A 145 -1.50 -24.71 0.58
C ASP A 145 -0.36 -23.83 1.08
N THR A 146 0.01 -22.82 0.28
CA THR A 146 0.99 -21.82 0.72
C THR A 146 0.26 -20.70 1.46
N ILE A 147 0.62 -20.49 2.72
CA ILE A 147 0.14 -19.38 3.54
C ILE A 147 0.92 -18.12 3.13
N PRO A 148 0.25 -17.05 2.65
CA PRO A 148 0.91 -15.79 2.35
C PRO A 148 1.46 -15.15 3.63
N ASN A 149 2.70 -14.69 3.57
CA ASN A 149 3.42 -14.05 4.68
C ASN A 149 3.91 -12.67 4.24
N TRP A 150 3.00 -11.76 3.90
CA TRP A 150 3.33 -10.44 3.36
C TRP A 150 3.29 -9.38 4.47
N TYR A 151 4.44 -9.19 5.13
CA TYR A 151 4.58 -8.17 6.17
C TYR A 151 4.79 -6.76 5.60
N LEU A 152 4.18 -5.77 6.26
CA LEU A 152 4.36 -4.35 5.96
C LEU A 152 5.79 -3.84 6.17
N SER A 153 6.56 -4.46 7.07
CA SER A 153 7.89 -3.99 7.51
C SER A 153 8.91 -3.84 6.39
N ASP A 154 8.69 -4.50 5.25
CA ASP A 154 9.64 -4.56 4.14
C ASP A 154 9.33 -3.55 3.02
N SER A 155 8.18 -2.87 3.10
CA SER A 155 7.59 -2.13 1.98
C SER A 155 7.76 -0.62 2.09
N ALA A 156 9.00 -0.14 2.11
CA ALA A 156 9.31 1.25 1.74
C ALA A 156 9.66 1.29 0.24
N GLY A 157 8.67 1.63 -0.60
CA GLY A 157 8.87 1.87 -2.02
C GLY A 157 9.20 3.34 -2.32
N TYR A 158 9.48 3.66 -3.58
CA TYR A 158 9.92 5.00 -4.01
C TYR A 158 8.97 5.58 -5.06
N ALA A 159 8.44 6.80 -4.87
CA ALA A 159 7.94 7.61 -6.00
C ALA A 159 9.08 8.38 -6.62
N PHE A 160 9.10 8.52 -7.94
CA PHE A 160 9.85 9.58 -8.61
C PHE A 160 8.92 10.43 -9.45
N THR A 161 9.02 11.74 -9.32
CA THR A 161 8.36 12.74 -10.16
C THR A 161 9.43 13.72 -10.61
N TYR A 162 9.67 13.81 -11.92
CA TYR A 162 10.99 14.20 -12.43
C TYR A 162 10.97 15.34 -13.48
N ARG A 163 12.13 16.01 -13.64
CA ARG A 163 12.49 16.98 -14.70
C ARG A 163 13.90 16.72 -15.29
N VAL A 164 14.09 16.57 -16.62
CA VAL A 164 15.44 16.53 -17.26
C VAL A 164 15.95 17.93 -17.60
N GLU A 165 17.21 18.22 -17.25
CA GLU A 165 18.07 19.14 -18.02
C GLU A 165 18.84 18.30 -19.06
N LYS A 166 18.63 18.59 -20.36
CA LYS A 166 19.37 17.94 -21.46
C LYS A 166 20.87 18.19 -21.30
N THR A 167 21.66 17.12 -21.24
CA THR A 167 23.10 17.18 -21.55
C THR A 167 23.43 16.06 -22.55
N GLY A 168 23.73 16.43 -23.80
CA GLY A 168 24.15 15.49 -24.86
C GLY A 168 25.54 14.87 -24.59
N ASP A 169 26.04 13.91 -25.35
CA ASP A 169 25.50 13.20 -26.53
C ASP A 169 25.53 11.68 -26.29
N VAL A 170 24.35 11.04 -26.41
CA VAL A 170 24.05 9.59 -26.51
C VAL A 170 24.30 8.72 -25.25
N LYS A 171 23.36 7.97 -24.66
CA LYS A 171 21.89 7.80 -24.75
C LYS A 171 21.46 7.23 -23.39
N SER A 172 20.89 8.06 -22.51
CA SER A 172 19.77 7.56 -21.71
C SER A 172 18.61 7.53 -22.69
N THR A 173 18.08 6.36 -23.05
CA THR A 173 16.91 6.24 -23.93
C THR A 173 15.60 6.70 -23.27
N SER A 174 15.68 7.61 -22.30
CA SER A 174 14.51 8.21 -21.66
C SER A 174 14.22 9.58 -22.29
N ASP A 175 14.01 9.59 -23.61
CA ASP A 175 13.51 10.77 -24.35
C ASP A 175 12.09 11.20 -23.92
N THR A 176 11.52 10.59 -22.88
CA THR A 176 10.14 10.78 -22.44
C THR A 176 10.00 10.73 -20.92
N MET A 177 10.83 11.48 -20.18
CA MET A 177 10.57 11.70 -18.75
C MET A 177 9.72 12.96 -18.56
N VAL A 178 8.47 12.77 -18.14
CA VAL A 178 7.43 13.80 -18.21
C VAL A 178 7.32 14.56 -16.88
N SER A 179 7.30 15.89 -16.94
CA SER A 179 6.98 16.71 -15.76
C SER A 179 5.51 16.51 -15.40
N LEU A 180 5.17 16.39 -14.12
CA LEU A 180 3.80 16.35 -13.63
C LEU A 180 3.62 17.44 -12.58
N ASP A 181 2.41 18.00 -12.52
CA ASP A 181 2.09 19.08 -11.58
C ASP A 181 1.43 18.50 -10.33
N ILE A 182 0.66 17.42 -10.50
CA ILE A 182 -0.07 16.76 -9.42
C ILE A 182 0.11 15.24 -9.56
N GLY A 183 0.34 14.54 -8.45
CA GLY A 183 0.28 13.07 -8.40
C GLY A 183 -0.79 12.60 -7.42
N ALA A 184 -1.58 11.61 -7.82
CA ALA A 184 -2.59 10.96 -6.99
C ALA A 184 -2.13 9.59 -6.52
N ILE A 185 -2.41 9.28 -5.25
CA ILE A 185 -2.09 8.03 -4.59
C ILE A 185 -3.41 7.45 -4.08
N SER A 186 -3.70 6.22 -4.47
CA SER A 186 -4.80 5.48 -3.91
C SER A 186 -4.31 4.77 -2.66
N VAL A 187 -5.06 4.87 -1.56
CA VAL A 187 -4.81 4.14 -0.31
C VAL A 187 -6.08 3.43 0.12
N ALA A 188 -6.01 2.10 0.25
CA ALA A 188 -7.03 1.28 0.91
C ALA A 188 -6.48 0.80 2.26
N MET A 189 -7.05 1.35 3.34
CA MET A 189 -6.65 1.09 4.73
C MET A 189 -7.46 -0.01 5.39
N TYR A 190 -8.59 -0.44 4.80
CA TYR A 190 -9.46 -1.50 5.32
C TYR A 190 -9.89 -1.29 6.77
N GLU A 191 -10.13 -0.04 7.16
CA GLU A 191 -10.39 0.38 8.54
C GLU A 191 -11.52 -0.36 9.25
N ASP A 192 -12.51 -0.88 8.51
CA ASP A 192 -13.62 -1.66 9.08
C ASP A 192 -13.23 -3.10 9.48
N PHE A 193 -12.03 -3.56 9.12
CA PHE A 193 -11.53 -4.92 9.36
C PHE A 193 -10.50 -5.02 10.49
N TYR A 194 -10.18 -3.90 11.16
CA TYR A 194 -9.29 -3.88 12.32
C TYR A 194 -9.95 -3.22 13.52
N ASP A 195 -9.56 -3.67 14.71
CA ASP A 195 -9.85 -2.95 15.95
C ASP A 195 -9.04 -1.64 16.02
N ASP A 196 -7.80 -1.66 15.52
CA ASP A 196 -6.89 -0.51 15.44
C ASP A 196 -6.36 -0.32 14.01
N ILE A 197 -6.58 0.87 13.44
CA ILE A 197 -6.13 1.21 12.09
C ILE A 197 -4.60 1.39 12.08
N PRO A 198 -3.87 0.76 11.15
CA PRO A 198 -2.45 1.01 10.98
C PRO A 198 -2.16 2.49 10.76
N LYS A 199 -1.18 3.05 11.49
CA LYS A 199 -0.78 4.44 11.25
C LYS A 199 0.25 4.47 10.13
N MET A 200 -0.16 4.94 8.96
CA MET A 200 0.73 5.19 7.83
C MET A 200 1.05 6.69 7.76
N ASN A 201 2.32 7.05 7.70
CA ASN A 201 2.77 8.39 7.34
C ASN A 201 3.32 8.35 5.91
N ILE A 202 2.91 9.29 5.08
CA ILE A 202 3.52 9.54 3.78
C ILE A 202 4.41 10.77 3.89
N SER A 203 5.70 10.61 3.63
CA SER A 203 6.68 11.70 3.60
C SER A 203 7.18 11.93 2.17
N VAL A 204 7.29 13.20 1.76
CA VAL A 204 7.81 13.59 0.44
C VAL A 204 9.11 14.37 0.60
N TYR A 205 10.17 13.85 0.00
CA TYR A 205 11.50 14.46 0.00
C TYR A 205 11.83 15.02 -1.38
N GLY A 206 12.44 16.20 -1.44
CA GLY A 206 13.05 16.75 -2.65
C GLY A 206 14.52 16.34 -2.74
N VAL A 207 14.95 15.82 -3.88
CA VAL A 207 16.37 15.53 -4.17
C VAL A 207 17.00 16.79 -4.76
N PRO A 208 17.91 17.49 -4.04
CA PRO A 208 18.48 18.74 -4.55
C PRO A 208 19.28 18.51 -5.84
N LYS A 209 19.15 19.40 -6.83
CA LYS A 209 19.93 19.31 -8.07
C LYS A 209 21.43 19.28 -7.82
N THR A 210 21.91 20.00 -6.80
CA THR A 210 23.32 20.05 -6.40
C THR A 210 23.83 18.69 -5.92
N LEU A 211 23.07 17.99 -5.10
CA LEU A 211 23.36 16.64 -4.64
C LEU A 211 23.47 15.68 -5.83
N PHE A 212 22.50 15.75 -6.74
CA PHE A 212 22.45 14.90 -7.93
C PHE A 212 23.62 15.16 -8.88
N LYS A 213 23.91 16.43 -9.18
CA LYS A 213 25.05 16.84 -10.02
C LYS A 213 26.39 16.44 -9.41
N LYS A 214 26.54 16.52 -8.08
CA LYS A 214 27.73 16.02 -7.36
C LYS A 214 27.92 14.52 -7.53
N LYS A 215 26.83 13.74 -7.57
CA LYS A 215 26.88 12.27 -7.70
C LYS A 215 27.17 11.81 -9.12
N PHE A 216 26.48 12.37 -10.11
CA PHE A 216 26.46 11.84 -11.48
C PHE A 216 27.19 12.72 -12.50
N GLY A 217 27.57 13.95 -12.14
CA GLY A 217 28.15 14.89 -13.08
C GLY A 217 27.18 15.19 -14.24
N LYS A 218 27.50 14.70 -15.44
CA LYS A 218 26.73 14.94 -16.67
C LYS A 218 26.02 13.71 -17.24
N THR A 219 26.49 12.49 -16.96
CA THR A 219 25.96 11.26 -17.58
C THR A 219 26.03 10.08 -16.62
N PHE A 220 24.97 9.28 -16.54
CA PHE A 220 24.89 8.11 -15.67
C PHE A 220 24.01 7.00 -16.27
N GLY A 221 24.30 5.75 -15.92
CA GLY A 221 23.52 4.59 -16.34
C GLY A 221 22.36 4.26 -15.40
N SER A 222 21.39 3.47 -15.88
CA SER A 222 20.24 3.01 -15.07
C SER A 222 20.65 2.23 -13.81
N LYS A 223 21.68 1.38 -13.91
CA LYS A 223 22.22 0.63 -12.75
C LYS A 223 22.84 1.55 -11.70
N GLU A 224 23.50 2.63 -12.11
CA GLU A 224 24.11 3.60 -11.20
C GLU A 224 23.03 4.44 -10.50
N PHE A 225 21.99 4.80 -11.25
CA PHE A 225 20.80 5.45 -10.70
C PHE A 225 20.12 4.59 -9.64
N LEU A 226 19.89 3.30 -9.90
CA LEU A 226 19.32 2.37 -8.93
C LEU A 226 20.17 2.27 -7.65
N LYS A 227 21.50 2.13 -7.79
CA LYS A 227 22.42 2.11 -6.63
C LYS A 227 22.39 3.41 -5.81
N TYR A 228 22.23 4.56 -6.48
CA TYR A 228 22.11 5.84 -5.79
C TYR A 228 20.82 5.92 -4.98
N LYS A 229 19.69 5.43 -5.52
CA LYS A 229 18.44 5.33 -4.76
C LYS A 229 18.61 4.52 -3.48
N ASP A 230 19.26 3.36 -3.58
CA ASP A 230 19.55 2.53 -2.41
C ASP A 230 20.47 3.24 -1.41
N THR A 231 21.38 4.08 -1.90
CA THR A 231 22.25 4.89 -1.04
C THR A 231 21.45 5.93 -0.27
N LEU A 232 20.53 6.63 -0.94
CA LEU A 232 19.65 7.60 -0.28
C LEU A 232 18.76 6.93 0.77
N LYS A 233 18.16 5.78 0.46
CA LYS A 233 17.36 4.99 1.42
C LYS A 233 18.18 4.52 2.61
N LYS A 234 19.38 3.98 2.39
CA LYS A 234 20.27 3.53 3.47
C LYS A 234 20.70 4.66 4.41
N ASN A 235 20.76 5.88 3.91
CA ASN A 235 21.04 7.06 4.71
C ASN A 235 19.77 7.74 5.26
N ASP A 236 18.61 7.07 5.22
CA ASP A 236 17.31 7.60 5.67
C ASP A 236 17.02 8.99 5.08
N TYR A 237 17.38 9.15 3.81
CA TYR A 237 17.17 10.38 3.03
C TYR A 237 17.77 11.66 3.65
N LYS A 238 18.73 11.57 4.57
CA LYS A 238 19.35 12.72 5.26
C LYS A 238 19.99 13.77 4.35
N ASP A 239 20.36 13.37 3.12
CA ASP A 239 20.92 14.28 2.11
C ASP A 239 19.83 14.98 1.27
N CYS A 240 18.55 14.60 1.43
CA CYS A 240 17.40 15.17 0.75
C CYS A 240 16.62 16.12 1.67
N ASP A 241 15.83 17.01 1.09
CA ASP A 241 15.00 17.95 1.86
C ASP A 241 13.63 17.33 2.11
N LEU A 242 13.21 17.17 3.37
CA LEU A 242 11.82 16.82 3.69
C LEU A 242 10.92 18.02 3.39
N LEU A 243 9.96 17.86 2.49
CA LEU A 243 9.13 18.97 1.98
C LEU A 243 7.72 19.01 2.57
N CYS A 244 7.17 17.84 2.86
CA CYS A 244 5.90 17.64 3.54
C CYS A 244 5.78 16.21 4.03
N SER A 245 4.89 16.00 4.99
CA SER A 245 4.45 14.69 5.41
C SER A 245 2.98 14.74 5.84
N LYS A 246 2.30 13.61 5.75
CA LYS A 246 0.90 13.48 6.16
C LYS A 246 0.64 12.12 6.78
N ASP A 247 -0.04 12.11 7.91
CA ASP A 247 -0.61 10.90 8.49
C ASP A 247 -1.88 10.51 7.73
N ILE A 248 -1.94 9.25 7.36
CA ILE A 248 -3.00 8.62 6.60
C ILE A 248 -3.69 7.62 7.52
N THR A 249 -4.95 7.91 7.82
CA THR A 249 -5.75 7.18 8.82
C THR A 249 -7.05 6.63 8.24
N ALA A 250 -7.32 6.85 6.95
CA ALA A 250 -8.54 6.42 6.28
C ALA A 250 -8.26 5.99 4.85
N THR A 251 -9.15 5.16 4.33
CA THR A 251 -9.18 4.84 2.90
C THR A 251 -9.49 6.10 2.09
N GLY A 252 -8.81 6.28 0.95
CA GLY A 252 -9.04 7.43 0.09
C GLY A 252 -7.99 7.66 -0.98
N VAL A 253 -8.18 8.74 -1.71
CA VAL A 253 -7.23 9.24 -2.71
C VAL A 253 -6.55 10.48 -2.15
N TYR A 254 -5.22 10.46 -2.17
CA TYR A 254 -4.37 11.51 -1.63
C TYR A 254 -3.52 12.12 -2.73
N TYR A 255 -3.26 13.42 -2.64
CA TYR A 255 -2.65 14.19 -3.72
C TYR A 255 -1.38 14.91 -3.26
N VAL A 256 -0.37 14.92 -4.12
CA VAL A 256 0.82 15.75 -3.98
C VAL A 256 0.82 16.80 -5.08
N ASP A 257 0.81 18.07 -4.70
CA ASP A 257 0.97 19.20 -5.60
C ASP A 257 2.46 19.51 -5.80
N TYR A 258 3.06 18.86 -6.80
CA TYR A 258 4.45 19.08 -7.17
C TYR A 258 4.67 20.46 -7.77
N ALA A 259 3.66 21.09 -8.39
CA ALA A 259 3.77 22.46 -8.88
C ALA A 259 4.04 23.45 -7.72
N GLU A 260 3.46 23.20 -6.55
CA GLU A 260 3.79 23.95 -5.33
C GLU A 260 5.16 23.56 -4.76
N LEU A 261 5.48 22.27 -4.65
CA LEU A 261 6.78 21.83 -4.13
C LEU A 261 7.96 22.35 -4.97
N ASN A 262 7.78 22.46 -6.29
CA ASN A 262 8.76 23.03 -7.22
C ASN A 262 9.08 24.51 -6.93
N LYS A 263 8.25 25.22 -6.16
CA LYS A 263 8.51 26.60 -5.73
C LYS A 263 9.39 26.66 -4.48
N LYS A 264 9.51 25.56 -3.72
CA LYS A 264 10.26 25.50 -2.45
C LYS A 264 11.77 25.29 -2.63
N GLY A 265 12.22 24.78 -3.77
CA GLY A 265 13.63 24.54 -4.02
C GLY A 265 13.95 24.02 -5.42
N ASP A 266 15.24 23.93 -5.74
CA ASP A 266 15.73 23.44 -7.02
C ASP A 266 15.95 21.92 -6.95
N TYR A 267 14.86 21.18 -7.13
CA TYR A 267 14.83 19.73 -7.05
C TYR A 267 14.93 19.09 -8.44
N ILE A 268 15.74 18.02 -8.55
CA ILE A 268 15.79 17.20 -9.76
C ILE A 268 14.70 16.13 -9.76
N ASN A 269 14.27 15.71 -8.57
CA ASN A 269 13.36 14.62 -8.38
C ASN A 269 12.74 14.68 -6.98
N TYR A 270 11.65 13.95 -6.79
CA TYR A 270 11.03 13.74 -5.49
C TYR A 270 11.11 12.28 -5.10
N ILE A 271 11.15 12.01 -3.80
CA ILE A 271 11.05 10.68 -3.20
C ILE A 271 9.81 10.69 -2.32
N MET A 272 9.01 9.65 -2.40
CA MET A 272 7.91 9.39 -1.49
C MET A 272 8.25 8.18 -0.66
N GLU A 273 8.12 8.31 0.66
CA GLU A 273 8.36 7.26 1.63
C GLU A 273 7.05 6.99 2.39
N TYR A 274 6.70 5.72 2.56
CA TYR A 274 5.64 5.30 3.47
C TYR A 274 6.29 4.74 4.73
N LYS A 275 5.97 5.33 5.88
CA LYS A 275 6.42 4.90 7.21
C LYS A 275 5.21 4.38 7.97
N PHE A 276 5.32 3.19 8.53
CA PHE A 276 4.27 2.57 9.32
C PHE A 276 4.72 2.54 10.78
N SER A 277 3.93 3.14 11.67
CA SER A 277 4.09 2.95 13.12
C SER A 277 2.99 2.00 13.59
N ASP A 278 3.33 1.10 14.51
CA ASP A 278 2.37 0.16 15.10
C ASP A 278 1.71 -0.78 14.07
N ALA A 279 2.43 -1.14 13.00
CA ALA A 279 1.99 -2.21 12.10
C ALA A 279 2.00 -3.53 12.88
N GLY A 280 0.86 -3.86 13.50
CA GLY A 280 0.66 -5.10 14.21
C GLY A 280 0.76 -6.32 13.28
N GLU A 281 0.60 -7.50 13.86
CA GLU A 281 0.72 -8.79 13.15
C GLU A 281 -0.42 -9.06 12.14
N LYS A 282 -1.42 -8.16 11.98
CA LYS A 282 -2.62 -8.38 11.18
C LYS A 282 -3.02 -7.11 10.42
N VAL A 283 -2.52 -6.94 9.19
CA VAL A 283 -2.85 -5.77 8.36
C VAL A 283 -3.06 -6.15 6.90
N TYR A 284 -4.11 -5.59 6.31
CA TYR A 284 -4.32 -5.45 4.88
C TYR A 284 -4.14 -3.98 4.54
N LEU A 285 -3.38 -3.73 3.49
CA LEU A 285 -3.14 -2.38 3.02
C LEU A 285 -2.87 -2.46 1.54
N LYS A 286 -3.37 -1.47 0.80
CA LYS A 286 -2.89 -1.19 -0.53
C LYS A 286 -2.64 0.29 -0.72
N ALA A 287 -1.42 0.64 -1.07
CA ALA A 287 -1.08 1.99 -1.52
C ALA A 287 -0.42 1.90 -2.90
N CYS A 288 -0.96 2.63 -3.87
CA CYS A 288 -0.42 2.62 -5.23
C CYS A 288 -0.61 3.94 -5.97
N ALA A 289 0.17 4.12 -7.02
CA ALA A 289 -0.03 5.22 -7.98
C ALA A 289 -1.45 5.18 -8.55
N ALA A 290 -2.10 6.34 -8.56
CA ALA A 290 -3.49 6.50 -9.02
C ALA A 290 -3.65 7.66 -10.02
N GLY A 291 -2.54 8.19 -10.54
CA GLY A 291 -2.49 9.08 -11.70
C GLY A 291 -1.52 10.25 -11.55
N GLY A 292 -1.09 10.79 -12.68
CA GLY A 292 -0.24 11.99 -12.75
C GLY A 292 -0.80 13.02 -13.72
N TYR A 293 -1.02 14.25 -13.26
CA TYR A 293 -1.80 15.27 -13.96
C TYR A 293 -1.02 16.56 -14.22
N LYS A 294 -1.53 17.33 -15.18
CA LYS A 294 -1.09 18.69 -15.50
C LYS A 294 -2.17 19.69 -15.19
N ILE A 295 -1.81 20.79 -14.53
CA ILE A 295 -2.76 21.88 -14.29
C ILE A 295 -2.99 22.59 -15.62
N ASN A 296 -4.26 22.69 -16.04
CA ASN A 296 -4.65 23.43 -17.24
C ASN A 296 -5.41 24.73 -16.90
N ASN A 297 -5.95 24.84 -15.69
CA ASN A 297 -6.66 26.00 -15.19
C ASN A 297 -6.37 26.20 -13.71
N GLU A 298 -5.41 27.08 -13.42
CA GLU A 298 -4.95 27.41 -12.06
C GLU A 298 -6.07 27.87 -11.13
N LYS A 299 -7.06 28.62 -11.64
CA LYS A 299 -8.15 29.14 -10.81
C LYS A 299 -9.05 28.01 -10.33
N VAL A 300 -9.49 27.16 -11.26
CA VAL A 300 -10.37 26.02 -10.95
C VAL A 300 -9.63 25.02 -10.05
N TYR A 301 -8.37 24.72 -10.35
CA TYR A 301 -7.57 23.84 -9.50
C TYR A 301 -7.37 24.41 -8.09
N SER A 302 -7.14 25.71 -7.95
CA SER A 302 -7.00 26.34 -6.64
C SER A 302 -8.29 26.30 -5.81
N GLU A 303 -9.47 26.32 -6.44
CA GLU A 303 -10.77 26.15 -5.77
C GLU A 303 -10.95 24.70 -5.34
N TRP A 304 -10.73 23.75 -6.25
CA TRP A 304 -10.77 22.32 -5.96
C TRP A 304 -9.83 21.92 -4.82
N LYS A 305 -8.59 22.41 -4.84
CA LYS A 305 -7.58 22.13 -3.81
C LYS A 305 -8.02 22.58 -2.41
N LYS A 306 -8.76 23.69 -2.30
CA LYS A 306 -9.30 24.17 -1.02
C LYS A 306 -10.40 23.25 -0.49
N GLU A 307 -11.26 22.76 -1.39
CA GLU A 307 -12.34 21.83 -1.03
C GLU A 307 -11.79 20.44 -0.64
N HIS A 308 -10.65 20.06 -1.20
CA HIS A 308 -9.98 18.77 -0.99
C HIS A 308 -8.72 18.88 -0.11
N ALA A 309 -8.65 19.92 0.73
CA ALA A 309 -7.55 20.21 1.65
C ALA A 309 -7.08 18.99 2.48
N GLU A 310 -8.03 18.16 2.93
CA GLU A 310 -7.75 16.96 3.73
C GLU A 310 -7.10 15.84 2.91
N GLN A 311 -7.23 15.83 1.59
CA GLN A 311 -6.62 14.83 0.70
C GLN A 311 -5.22 15.26 0.24
N MET A 312 -4.87 16.53 0.37
CA MET A 312 -3.57 17.06 -0.02
C MET A 312 -2.49 16.68 1.02
N ILE A 313 -1.41 16.04 0.57
CA ILE A 313 -0.27 15.66 1.42
C ILE A 313 0.59 16.86 1.81
N ASN A 314 0.60 17.89 0.97
CA ASN A 314 1.41 19.09 1.16
C ASN A 314 0.58 20.33 1.52
N ASN A 315 -0.60 20.14 2.11
CA ASN A 315 -1.41 21.22 2.67
C ASN A 315 -0.85 21.76 3.99
#